data_AF-A0A090YKU3-F1
#
_entry.id   AF-A0A090YKU3-F1
#
_cell.length_a   1.000
_cell.length_b   1.000
_cell.length_c   1.000
_cell.angle_alpha   90.00
_cell.angle_beta   90.00
_cell.angle_gamma   90.00
#
_symmetry.space_group_name_H-M   'P 1'
#
loop_
_entity.id
_entity.type
_entity.pdbx_description
1 polymer ?
#
loop_
_entity_poly.entity_id
_entity_poly.type
_entity_poly.pdbx_seq_one_letter_code
_entity_poly.pdbx_strand_id
1 'polypeptide(L)'
;MDYFNNFNFDSFWDDSEYARSEYASEYPTDEIISKIESELGYKLPASYIWLMKEHNGGIPINDCFPTDIPTSWSENHVAISGIYGIGYEKASSLGGEFGSEFWIEEWGYPEIGIAICDCPSAGHDMIFLDYRECGPKGEPCVVHIDQESEYKIT
;
A
#
# COMPACT_ATOMS: atom_id res chain seq x y z
N MET A 1 -15.48 15.77 1.00
CA MET A 1 -15.59 14.78 2.08
C MET A 1 -14.28 14.85 2.80
N ASP A 2 -14.32 15.10 4.10
CA ASP A 2 -13.11 15.16 4.89
C ASP A 2 -12.89 13.74 5.47
N TYR A 3 -11.79 13.09 5.07
CA TYR A 3 -11.41 11.77 5.56
C TYR A 3 -10.67 11.91 6.90
N PHE A 4 -10.82 10.91 7.78
CA PHE A 4 -10.08 10.84 9.05
C PHE A 4 -10.22 12.06 9.99
N ASN A 5 -11.38 12.74 10.01
CA ASN A 5 -11.64 13.98 10.77
C ASN A 5 -11.28 14.02 12.26
N ASN A 6 -11.02 12.87 12.88
CA ASN A 6 -10.65 12.74 14.29
C ASN A 6 -9.30 12.05 14.49
N PHE A 7 -8.47 11.98 13.45
CA PHE A 7 -7.14 11.39 13.51
C PHE A 7 -6.07 12.48 13.48
N ASN A 8 -5.07 12.36 14.35
CA ASN A 8 -3.95 13.29 14.38
C ASN A 8 -2.78 12.72 13.57
N PHE A 9 -2.44 13.38 12.47
CA PHE A 9 -1.32 12.99 11.61
C PHE A 9 0.05 13.54 12.05
N ASP A 10 0.10 14.48 13.00
CA ASP A 10 1.36 15.09 13.49
C ASP A 10 2.35 14.05 14.04
N SER A 11 1.83 12.92 14.53
CA SER A 11 2.61 11.81 15.09
C SER A 11 2.25 10.48 14.42
N PHE A 12 1.83 10.51 13.17
CA PHE A 12 1.51 9.30 12.42
C PHE A 12 2.73 8.73 11.69
N TRP A 13 3.55 9.58 11.10
CA TRP A 13 4.69 9.17 10.27
C TRP A 13 6.00 9.16 11.06
N ASP A 14 6.81 8.10 10.89
CA ASP A 14 8.23 8.14 11.16
C ASP A 14 8.93 8.86 10.01
N ASP A 15 9.49 10.03 10.33
CA ASP A 15 10.14 10.93 9.38
C ASP A 15 11.68 10.79 9.44
N SER A 16 12.16 9.60 9.82
CA SER A 16 13.56 9.23 9.79
C SER A 16 14.17 9.40 8.39
N GLU A 17 15.49 9.56 8.32
CA GLU A 17 16.21 9.70 7.04
C GLU A 17 15.94 8.49 6.12
N TYR A 18 15.82 7.30 6.70
CA TYR A 18 15.46 6.09 5.99
C TYR A 18 14.05 6.16 5.38
N ALA A 19 13.03 6.47 6.18
CA ALA A 19 11.65 6.57 5.69
C ALA A 19 11.50 7.59 4.55
N ARG A 20 12.20 8.73 4.65
CA ARG A 20 12.22 9.77 3.60
C ARG A 20 13.00 9.35 2.35
N SER A 21 14.07 8.59 2.51
CA SER A 21 14.84 8.06 1.39
C SER A 21 14.02 7.05 0.58
N GLU A 22 13.39 6.10 1.28
CA GLU A 22 12.84 4.90 0.65
C GLU A 22 11.37 5.03 0.24
N TYR A 23 10.55 5.79 0.97
CA TYR A 23 9.09 5.79 0.78
C TYR A 23 8.51 7.17 0.47
N ALA A 24 8.97 8.24 1.15
CA ALA A 24 8.35 9.55 1.03
C ALA A 24 8.70 10.25 -0.29
N SER A 25 7.68 10.52 -1.11
CA SER A 25 7.81 11.21 -2.39
C SER A 25 7.27 12.64 -2.33
N GLU A 26 7.53 13.44 -3.37
CA GLU A 26 6.83 14.71 -3.58
C GLU A 26 5.31 14.52 -3.68
N TYR A 27 4.53 15.53 -3.28
CA TYR A 27 3.06 15.44 -3.28
C TYR A 27 2.50 15.14 -4.68
N PRO A 28 1.51 14.23 -4.79
CA PRO A 28 1.02 13.79 -6.08
C PRO A 28 0.11 14.85 -6.70
N THR A 29 0.30 15.13 -7.99
CA THR A 29 -0.62 15.96 -8.77
C THR A 29 -1.78 15.14 -9.31
N ASP A 30 -2.87 15.81 -9.69
CA ASP A 30 -4.03 15.13 -10.28
C ASP A 30 -3.67 14.45 -11.62
N GLU A 31 -2.69 14.96 -12.37
CA GLU A 31 -2.16 14.31 -13.57
C GLU A 31 -1.42 13.00 -13.24
N ILE A 32 -0.58 13.00 -12.20
CA ILE A 32 0.15 11.79 -11.78
C ILE A 32 -0.83 10.74 -11.26
N ILE A 33 -1.81 11.14 -10.45
CA ILE A 33 -2.87 10.25 -9.96
C ILE A 33 -3.61 9.61 -11.15
N SER A 34 -4.06 10.43 -12.11
CA SER A 34 -4.79 9.93 -13.28
C SER A 34 -3.95 8.99 -14.15
N LYS A 35 -2.63 9.23 -14.22
CA LYS A 35 -1.70 8.39 -14.96
C LYS A 35 -1.53 7.02 -14.28
N ILE A 36 -1.25 7.00 -12.97
CA ILE A 36 -1.13 5.77 -12.18
C ILE A 36 -2.41 4.93 -12.27
N GLU A 37 -3.58 5.55 -12.09
CA GLU A 37 -4.86 4.84 -12.22
C GLU A 37 -5.07 4.25 -13.63
N SER A 38 -4.60 4.95 -14.67
CA SER A 38 -4.72 4.48 -16.05
C SER A 38 -3.76 3.33 -16.36
N GLU A 39 -2.55 3.34 -15.80
CA GLU A 39 -1.55 2.28 -15.99
C GLU A 39 -1.95 1.02 -15.23
N LEU A 40 -2.30 1.16 -13.94
CA LEU A 40 -2.73 0.04 -13.10
C LEU A 40 -4.12 -0.49 -13.48
N GLY A 41 -4.95 0.32 -14.16
CA GLY A 41 -6.30 -0.07 -14.57
C GLY A 41 -7.36 0.02 -13.46
N TYR A 42 -7.03 0.58 -12.30
CA TYR A 42 -7.89 0.69 -11.12
C TYR A 42 -8.02 2.15 -10.67
N LYS A 43 -9.21 2.52 -10.18
CA LYS A 43 -9.42 3.80 -9.48
C LYS A 43 -8.90 3.70 -8.05
N LEU A 44 -8.04 4.63 -7.66
CA LEU A 44 -7.51 4.69 -6.30
C LEU A 44 -8.64 5.11 -5.34
N PRO A 45 -8.70 4.51 -4.13
CA PRO A 45 -9.64 4.95 -3.10
C PRO A 45 -9.43 6.43 -2.79
N ALA A 46 -10.53 7.17 -2.66
CA ALA A 46 -10.43 8.60 -2.38
C ALA A 46 -9.81 8.90 -1.00
N SER A 47 -9.94 7.97 -0.04
CA SER A 47 -9.27 8.01 1.26
C SER A 47 -7.75 7.87 1.15
N TYR A 48 -7.27 7.00 0.25
CA TYR A 48 -5.86 6.81 -0.02
C TYR A 48 -5.25 8.02 -0.74
N ILE A 49 -5.92 8.55 -1.78
CA ILE A 49 -5.50 9.80 -2.43
C ILE A 49 -5.43 10.94 -1.41
N TRP A 50 -6.42 11.05 -0.51
CA TRP A 50 -6.40 12.06 0.53
C TRP A 50 -5.17 11.92 1.43
N LEU A 51 -4.87 10.70 1.90
CA LEU A 51 -3.71 10.43 2.75
C LEU A 51 -2.40 10.80 2.03
N MET A 52 -2.28 10.44 0.75
CA MET A 52 -1.10 10.69 -0.07
C MET A 52 -0.90 12.18 -0.41
N LYS A 53 -1.98 12.98 -0.36
CA LYS A 53 -1.90 14.45 -0.48
C LYS A 53 -1.44 15.12 0.81
N GLU A 54 -1.61 14.47 1.97
CA GLU A 54 -1.07 14.95 3.25
C GLU A 54 0.39 14.50 3.47
N HIS A 55 0.75 13.28 3.05
CA HIS A 55 2.11 12.75 3.07
C HIS A 55 2.22 11.57 2.07
N ASN A 56 3.02 11.74 1.01
CA ASN A 56 2.99 10.85 -0.15
C ASN A 56 3.90 9.62 0.00
N GLY A 57 3.45 8.68 0.82
CA GLY A 57 4.18 7.47 1.16
C GLY A 57 5.11 7.68 2.35
N GLY A 58 5.36 6.63 3.13
CA GLY A 58 6.11 6.75 4.37
C GLY A 58 5.91 5.55 5.28
N ILE A 59 6.56 5.60 6.45
CA ILE A 59 6.46 4.54 7.47
C ILE A 59 5.62 5.08 8.62
N PRO A 60 4.51 4.44 9.00
CA PRO A 60 3.78 4.83 10.20
C PRO A 60 4.58 4.54 11.48
N ILE A 61 4.44 5.36 12.52
CA ILE A 61 5.04 5.09 13.86
C ILE A 61 4.46 3.81 14.47
N ASN A 62 3.17 3.56 14.24
CA ASN A 62 2.52 2.31 14.63
C ASN A 62 2.21 1.52 13.35
N ASP A 63 3.02 0.52 13.08
CA ASP A 63 3.09 -0.25 11.84
C ASP A 63 2.40 -1.62 11.92
N CYS A 64 1.87 -1.97 13.09
CA CYS A 64 1.23 -3.27 13.34
C CYS A 64 -0.30 -3.14 13.45
N PHE A 65 -1.02 -4.05 12.77
CA PHE A 65 -2.46 -4.24 12.91
C PHE A 65 -2.76 -5.60 13.58
N PRO A 66 -3.46 -5.64 14.73
CA PRO A 66 -3.76 -6.89 15.43
C PRO A 66 -4.78 -7.74 14.68
N THR A 67 -4.57 -9.06 14.62
CA THR A 67 -5.49 -10.03 14.02
C THR A 67 -5.42 -11.37 14.76
N ASP A 68 -6.51 -12.13 14.75
CA ASP A 68 -6.54 -13.51 15.30
C ASP A 68 -6.18 -14.57 14.24
N ILE A 69 -5.85 -14.15 13.01
CA ILE A 69 -5.46 -15.02 11.91
C ILE A 69 -3.92 -15.02 11.79
N PRO A 70 -3.24 -16.15 12.05
CA PRO A 70 -1.80 -16.24 11.88
C PRO A 70 -1.39 -16.06 10.42
N THR A 71 -0.24 -15.41 10.23
CA THR A 71 0.49 -15.31 8.96
C THR A 71 1.80 -16.10 9.07
N SER A 72 2.52 -16.23 7.95
CA SER A 72 3.87 -16.80 7.93
C SER A 72 4.88 -16.01 8.77
N TRP A 73 4.63 -14.71 9.01
CA TRP A 73 5.53 -13.83 9.75
C TRP A 73 5.14 -13.66 11.24
N SER A 74 3.84 -13.73 11.58
CA SER A 74 3.37 -13.50 12.95
C SER A 74 2.07 -14.24 13.29
N GLU A 75 1.93 -14.62 14.56
CA GLU A 75 0.78 -15.36 15.08
C GLU A 75 -0.46 -14.49 15.35
N ASN A 76 -0.30 -13.17 15.51
CA ASN A 76 -1.37 -12.32 16.06
C ASN A 76 -1.42 -10.88 15.52
N HIS A 77 -0.66 -10.56 14.49
CA HIS A 77 -0.70 -9.25 13.83
C HIS A 77 -0.15 -9.33 12.42
N VAL A 78 -0.49 -8.32 11.61
CA VAL A 78 0.19 -8.01 10.35
C VAL A 78 1.00 -6.73 10.57
N ALA A 79 2.23 -6.69 10.08
CA ALA A 79 3.07 -5.50 10.12
C ALA A 79 3.33 -5.01 8.69
N ILE A 80 3.52 -3.71 8.52
CA ILE A 80 3.96 -3.11 7.26
C ILE A 80 5.33 -2.46 7.44
N SER A 81 6.18 -2.51 6.42
CA SER A 81 7.45 -1.79 6.39
C SER A 81 7.24 -0.34 5.98
N GLY A 82 6.32 -0.09 5.04
CA GLY A 82 5.92 1.25 4.65
C GLY A 82 4.67 1.27 3.78
N ILE A 83 4.04 2.42 3.70
CA ILE A 83 2.94 2.71 2.79
C ILE A 83 3.54 3.32 1.53
N TYR A 84 3.19 2.77 0.37
CA TYR A 84 3.66 3.26 -0.92
C TYR A 84 3.06 4.64 -1.21
N GLY A 85 3.87 5.53 -1.80
CA GLY A 85 3.42 6.80 -2.36
C GLY A 85 2.83 6.64 -3.76
N ILE A 86 2.04 7.62 -4.20
CA ILE A 86 1.57 7.76 -5.57
C ILE A 86 2.66 8.46 -6.39
N GLY A 87 3.29 7.74 -7.31
CA GLY A 87 4.34 8.29 -8.16
C GLY A 87 5.29 7.22 -8.68
N TYR A 88 6.45 7.67 -9.14
CA TYR A 88 7.50 6.84 -9.75
C TYR A 88 8.88 7.11 -9.16
N GLU A 89 8.99 8.06 -8.22
CA GLU A 89 10.29 8.55 -7.73
C GLU A 89 11.01 7.50 -6.89
N LYS A 90 10.26 6.80 -6.03
CA LYS A 90 10.78 5.78 -5.12
C LYS A 90 10.59 4.39 -5.70
N ALA A 91 11.52 3.49 -5.41
CA ALA A 91 11.36 2.08 -5.76
C ALA A 91 10.11 1.48 -5.11
N SER A 92 9.87 1.82 -3.83
CA SER A 92 8.67 1.46 -3.05
C SER A 92 7.54 2.49 -3.22
N SER A 93 7.10 2.71 -4.45
CA SER A 93 5.94 3.54 -4.79
C SER A 93 5.04 2.81 -5.79
N LEU A 94 3.80 3.28 -5.99
CA LEU A 94 2.84 2.57 -6.84
C LEU A 94 3.33 2.35 -8.28
N GLY A 95 4.06 3.31 -8.84
CA GLY A 95 4.72 3.20 -10.15
C GLY A 95 6.24 2.99 -10.06
N GLY A 96 6.75 2.62 -8.89
CA GLY A 96 8.16 2.35 -8.67
C GLY A 96 8.59 0.96 -9.18
N GLU A 97 9.87 0.66 -9.04
CA GLU A 97 10.45 -0.65 -9.37
C GLU A 97 9.75 -1.82 -8.64
N PHE A 98 9.35 -1.60 -7.39
CA PHE A 98 8.63 -2.57 -6.56
C PHE A 98 7.14 -2.24 -6.45
N GLY A 99 6.55 -1.75 -7.54
CA GLY A 99 5.11 -1.49 -7.67
C GLY A 99 4.28 -2.77 -7.90
N SER A 100 2.98 -2.60 -8.13
CA SER A 100 2.04 -3.74 -8.24
C SER A 100 2.38 -4.71 -9.38
N GLU A 101 2.79 -4.18 -10.55
CA GLU A 101 3.17 -5.00 -11.70
C GLU A 101 4.34 -5.92 -11.38
N PHE A 102 5.36 -5.46 -10.67
CA PHE A 102 6.50 -6.29 -10.25
C PHE A 102 6.05 -7.46 -9.37
N TRP A 103 5.23 -7.20 -8.35
CA TRP A 103 4.78 -8.27 -7.44
C TRP A 103 3.88 -9.29 -8.13
N ILE A 104 3.07 -8.85 -9.09
CA ILE A 104 2.18 -9.73 -9.86
C ILE A 104 2.97 -10.53 -10.90
N GLU A 105 3.75 -9.86 -11.76
CA GLU A 105 4.40 -10.48 -12.91
C GLU A 105 5.65 -11.29 -12.53
N GLU A 106 6.50 -10.75 -11.66
CA GLU A 106 7.78 -11.36 -11.31
C GLU A 106 7.66 -12.29 -10.09
N TRP A 107 6.83 -11.92 -9.11
CA TRP A 107 6.64 -12.71 -7.89
C TRP A 107 5.39 -13.59 -7.89
N GLY A 108 4.47 -13.41 -8.84
CA GLY A 108 3.29 -14.28 -8.99
C GLY A 108 2.15 -13.99 -8.02
N TYR A 109 2.12 -12.80 -7.40
CA TYR A 109 0.95 -12.36 -6.64
C TYR A 109 -0.30 -12.28 -7.52
N PRO A 110 -1.50 -12.52 -6.97
CA PRO A 110 -2.70 -12.57 -7.77
C PRO A 110 -3.09 -11.17 -8.27
N GLU A 111 -3.51 -11.09 -9.55
CA GLU A 111 -3.95 -9.84 -10.20
C GLU A 111 -5.36 -9.43 -9.74
N ILE A 112 -5.47 -9.01 -8.47
CA ILE A 112 -6.74 -8.62 -7.83
C ILE A 112 -6.87 -7.11 -7.63
N GLY A 113 -5.79 -6.36 -7.86
CA GLY A 113 -5.74 -4.94 -7.60
C GLY A 113 -4.33 -4.41 -7.38
N ILE A 114 -4.18 -3.52 -6.39
CA ILE A 114 -2.99 -2.69 -6.21
C ILE A 114 -2.26 -3.05 -4.92
N ALA A 115 -0.97 -3.37 -4.99
CA ALA A 115 -0.08 -3.45 -3.84
C ALA A 115 0.19 -2.04 -3.28
N ILE A 116 -0.08 -1.83 -1.98
CA ILE A 116 0.01 -0.50 -1.35
C ILE A 116 0.96 -0.45 -0.15
N CYS A 117 1.36 -1.61 0.40
CA CYS A 117 2.39 -1.69 1.44
C CYS A 117 3.20 -2.96 1.23
N ASP A 118 4.50 -2.87 1.48
CA ASP A 118 5.35 -4.03 1.75
C ASP A 118 5.33 -4.38 3.25
N CYS A 119 5.72 -5.60 3.55
CA CYS A 119 5.79 -6.14 4.90
C CYS A 119 7.24 -6.49 5.28
N PRO A 120 7.56 -6.66 6.58
CA PRO A 120 8.93 -6.95 7.04
C PRO A 120 9.52 -8.26 6.53
N SER A 121 8.71 -9.13 5.92
CA SER A 121 9.15 -10.39 5.33
C SER A 121 9.95 -10.23 4.03
N ALA A 122 10.11 -9.01 3.51
CA ALA A 122 10.74 -8.72 2.23
C ALA A 122 10.00 -9.32 1.01
N GLY A 123 8.67 -9.19 1.01
CA GLY A 123 7.80 -9.55 -0.12
C GLY A 123 7.21 -10.95 -0.07
N HIS A 124 7.45 -11.71 1.00
CA HIS A 124 6.79 -13.01 1.24
C HIS A 124 5.35 -12.83 1.77
N ASP A 125 5.01 -11.63 2.22
CA ASP A 125 3.65 -11.16 2.42
C ASP A 125 3.53 -9.68 2.02
N MET A 126 2.33 -9.27 1.62
CA MET A 126 2.05 -7.94 1.07
C MET A 126 0.63 -7.47 1.39
N ILE A 127 0.42 -6.15 1.39
CA ILE A 127 -0.92 -5.54 1.52
C ILE A 127 -1.41 -5.05 0.16
N PHE A 128 -2.62 -5.48 -0.21
CA PHE A 128 -3.27 -5.13 -1.47
C PHE A 128 -4.62 -4.45 -1.23
N LEU A 129 -4.99 -3.58 -2.17
CA LEU A 129 -6.37 -3.19 -2.43
C LEU A 129 -7.00 -4.24 -3.34
N ASP A 130 -8.03 -4.94 -2.87
CA ASP A 130 -8.72 -6.01 -3.61
C ASP A 130 -10.01 -5.49 -4.25
N TYR A 131 -10.05 -5.53 -5.58
CA TYR A 131 -11.15 -5.02 -6.39
C TYR A 131 -12.07 -6.12 -6.93
N ARG A 132 -11.87 -7.39 -6.59
CA ARG A 132 -12.64 -8.52 -7.17
C ARG A 132 -14.14 -8.36 -7.03
N GLU A 133 -14.61 -7.85 -5.88
CA GLU A 133 -16.03 -7.70 -5.59
C GLU A 133 -16.61 -6.36 -6.11
N CYS A 134 -15.84 -5.28 -6.03
CA CYS A 134 -16.33 -3.93 -6.37
C CYS A 134 -16.06 -3.52 -7.83
N GLY A 135 -15.20 -4.26 -8.53
CA GLY A 135 -14.68 -3.94 -9.86
C GLY A 135 -13.72 -2.74 -9.85
N PRO A 136 -13.03 -2.46 -10.97
CA PRO A 136 -11.88 -1.55 -11.03
C PRO A 136 -12.19 -0.07 -10.77
N LYS A 137 -13.47 0.29 -10.61
CA LYS A 137 -13.91 1.67 -10.32
C LYS A 137 -14.66 1.78 -8.99
N GLY A 138 -14.78 0.68 -8.26
CA GLY A 138 -15.46 0.63 -6.97
C GLY A 138 -14.52 0.97 -5.80
N GLU A 139 -15.08 0.90 -4.59
CA GLU A 139 -14.29 1.02 -3.35
C GLU A 139 -13.80 -0.38 -2.93
N PRO A 140 -12.48 -0.66 -3.00
CA PRO A 140 -11.92 -1.96 -2.69
C PRO A 140 -11.85 -2.21 -1.18
N CYS A 141 -11.77 -3.48 -0.80
CA CYS A 141 -11.29 -3.83 0.55
C CYS A 141 -9.76 -3.84 0.60
N VAL A 142 -9.20 -3.73 1.80
CA VAL A 142 -7.77 -3.94 2.04
C VAL A 142 -7.60 -5.39 2.48
N VAL A 143 -6.64 -6.10 1.88
CA VAL A 143 -6.35 -7.49 2.20
C VAL A 143 -4.85 -7.69 2.41
N HIS A 144 -4.52 -8.69 3.21
CA HIS A 144 -3.17 -9.22 3.32
C HIS A 144 -3.07 -10.49 2.47
N ILE A 145 -1.94 -10.66 1.77
CA ILE A 145 -1.66 -11.82 0.94
C ILE A 145 -0.33 -12.44 1.36
N ASP A 146 -0.36 -13.72 1.72
CA ASP A 146 0.81 -14.45 2.23
C ASP A 146 1.27 -15.51 1.21
N GLN A 147 2.43 -15.27 0.61
CA GLN A 147 3.04 -16.11 -0.41
C GLN A 147 3.39 -17.51 0.14
N GLU A 148 3.94 -17.56 1.35
CA GLU A 148 4.34 -18.81 2.02
C GLU A 148 3.12 -19.67 2.40
N SER A 149 1.93 -19.06 2.45
CA SER A 149 0.65 -19.72 2.64
C SER A 149 -0.13 -19.91 1.33
N GLU A 150 0.56 -20.18 0.22
CA GLU A 150 -0.05 -20.39 -1.12
C GLU A 150 -0.85 -19.18 -1.63
N TYR A 151 -0.35 -17.96 -1.40
CA TYR A 151 -1.02 -16.69 -1.70
C TYR A 151 -2.39 -16.56 -1.04
N LYS A 152 -2.53 -17.06 0.18
CA LYS A 152 -3.77 -16.94 0.95
C LYS A 152 -4.09 -15.47 1.20
N ILE A 153 -5.33 -15.11 0.89
CA ILE A 153 -5.88 -13.76 1.08
C ILE A 153 -6.68 -13.73 2.38
N THR A 154 -6.41 -12.76 3.25
CA THR A 154 -7.06 -12.57 4.56
C THR A 154 -7.48 -11.14 4.81
#